data_AF-A0A1I8PHB5-F1
#
_entry.id   AF-A0A1I8PHB5-F1
#
_cell.length_a   1.000
_cell.length_b   1.000
_cell.length_c   1.000
_cell.angle_alpha   90.00
_cell.angle_beta   90.00
_cell.angle_gamma   90.00
#
_symmetry.space_group_name_H-M   'P 1'
#
loop_
_entity.id
_entity.type
_entity.pdbx_description
1 polymer ?
#
loop_
_entity_poly.entity_id
_entity_poly.type
_entity_poly.pdbx_seq_one_letter_code
_entity_poly.pdbx_strand_id
1 'polypeptide(L)'
;MFLLKILFFFVTTLLLKTSGEAEYCKKILAELGNAESNFAYCATTHSVPVEICNGCKKEYDSMKDIFVNFSNDVNCTSRYFDKDRVNLVTTTEESLSSLWTKAYCDDCFRNENIFKFNEKITALEGCIGSNSKHPCESCIGDYKDLNNFYIQMDQHNNGGVCFDIQDSVCIIFYQWL
;
A
#
# COMPACT_ATOMS: atom_id res chain seq x y z
N MET A 1 -27.22 53.55 9.25
CA MET A 1 -25.75 53.48 9.07
C MET A 1 -25.08 52.43 9.98
N PHE A 2 -25.52 52.25 11.23
CA PHE A 2 -24.97 51.24 12.16
C PHE A 2 -25.24 49.78 11.73
N LEU A 3 -26.47 49.47 11.29
CA LEU A 3 -26.85 48.14 10.79
C LEU A 3 -26.07 47.72 9.53
N LEU A 4 -25.76 48.66 8.64
CA LEU A 4 -24.97 48.41 7.42
C LEU A 4 -23.53 48.01 7.74
N LYS A 5 -22.94 48.64 8.78
CA LYS A 5 -21.58 48.30 9.25
C LYS A 5 -21.53 46.93 9.94
N ILE A 6 -22.58 46.58 10.70
CA ILE A 6 -22.71 45.25 11.31
C ILE A 6 -22.86 44.18 10.23
N LEU A 7 -23.74 44.39 9.25
CA LEU A 7 -23.91 43.47 8.11
C LEU A 7 -22.61 43.30 7.32
N PHE A 8 -21.89 44.40 7.06
CA PHE A 8 -20.60 44.35 6.37
C PHE A 8 -19.55 43.56 7.15
N PHE A 9 -19.49 43.71 8.48
CA PHE A 9 -18.57 42.97 9.35
C PHE A 9 -18.91 41.47 9.43
N PHE A 10 -20.20 41.12 9.45
CA PHE A 10 -20.64 39.72 9.40
C PHE A 10 -20.34 39.08 8.03
N VAL A 11 -20.52 39.80 6.93
CA VAL A 11 -20.22 39.30 5.58
C VAL A 11 -18.72 39.10 5.39
N THR A 12 -17.87 40.03 5.84
CA THR A 12 -16.42 39.88 5.69
C THR A 12 -15.85 38.75 6.54
N THR A 13 -16.35 38.55 7.76
CA THR A 13 -15.92 37.43 8.62
C THR A 13 -16.36 36.07 8.08
N LEU A 14 -17.57 35.98 7.50
CA LEU A 14 -18.03 34.75 6.85
C LEU A 14 -17.18 34.41 5.61
N LEU A 15 -16.87 35.41 4.77
CA LEU A 15 -16.07 35.24 3.57
C LEU A 15 -14.64 34.76 3.88
N LEU A 16 -13.97 35.33 4.88
CA LEU A 16 -12.63 34.88 5.30
C LEU A 16 -12.61 33.42 5.76
N LYS A 17 -13.66 32.97 6.48
CA LYS A 17 -13.76 31.59 6.94
C LYS A 17 -13.88 30.61 5.76
N THR A 18 -14.73 30.94 4.79
CA THR A 18 -14.93 30.10 3.59
C THR A 18 -13.69 30.04 2.68
N SER A 19 -12.88 31.10 2.61
CA SER A 19 -11.65 31.07 1.81
C SER A 19 -10.57 30.20 2.45
N GLY A 20 -10.46 30.22 3.78
CA GLY A 20 -9.52 29.38 4.52
C GLY A 20 -9.85 27.89 4.40
N GLU A 21 -11.13 27.52 4.49
CA GLU A 21 -11.59 26.14 4.28
C GLU A 21 -11.33 25.66 2.85
N ALA A 22 -11.55 26.52 1.84
CA ALA A 22 -11.27 26.19 0.45
C ALA A 22 -9.77 25.96 0.16
N GLU A 23 -8.90 26.79 0.74
CA GLU A 23 -7.44 26.66 0.60
C GLU A 23 -6.92 25.39 1.30
N TYR A 24 -7.43 25.09 2.49
CA TYR A 24 -7.14 23.88 3.22
C TYR A 24 -7.48 22.61 2.43
N CYS A 25 -8.71 22.51 1.91
CA CYS A 25 -9.11 21.32 1.14
C CYS A 25 -8.33 21.19 -0.17
N LYS A 26 -7.94 22.31 -0.80
CA LYS A 26 -7.07 22.29 -1.99
C LYS A 26 -5.67 21.76 -1.64
N LYS A 27 -5.14 22.13 -0.48
CA LYS A 27 -3.85 21.63 0.01
C LYS A 27 -3.89 20.11 0.23
N ILE A 28 -4.88 19.60 0.96
CA ILE A 28 -4.99 18.15 1.20
C ILE A 28 -5.20 17.38 -0.10
N LEU A 29 -6.01 17.89 -1.02
CA LEU A 29 -6.18 17.27 -2.34
C LEU A 29 -4.83 17.13 -3.09
N ALA A 30 -3.98 18.15 -3.02
CA ALA A 30 -2.65 18.10 -3.64
C ALA A 30 -1.70 17.13 -2.90
N GLU A 31 -1.79 17.05 -1.58
CA GLU A 31 -1.05 16.06 -0.77
C GLU A 31 -1.47 14.63 -1.12
N LEU A 32 -2.78 14.38 -1.27
CA LEU A 32 -3.32 13.10 -1.70
C LEU A 32 -2.79 12.73 -3.09
N GLY A 33 -2.89 13.63 -4.08
CA GLY A 33 -2.40 13.37 -5.43
C GLY A 33 -0.90 13.06 -5.48
N ASN A 34 -0.09 13.71 -4.63
CA ASN A 34 1.32 13.37 -4.49
C ASN A 34 1.53 11.98 -3.88
N ALA A 35 0.77 11.63 -2.84
CA ALA A 35 0.85 10.32 -2.20
C ALA A 35 0.41 9.18 -3.14
N GLU A 36 -0.68 9.37 -3.87
CA GLU A 36 -1.15 8.47 -4.93
C GLU A 36 -0.08 8.27 -6.01
N SER A 37 0.53 9.35 -6.49
CA SER A 37 1.62 9.28 -7.47
C SER A 37 2.84 8.53 -6.94
N ASN A 38 3.19 8.73 -5.67
CA ASN A 38 4.33 8.05 -5.04
C ASN A 38 4.07 6.55 -4.90
N PHE A 39 2.87 6.15 -4.47
CA PHE A 39 2.50 4.74 -4.40
C PHE A 39 2.46 4.09 -5.78
N ALA A 40 1.86 4.75 -6.78
CA ALA A 40 1.82 4.25 -8.15
C ALA A 40 3.23 4.06 -8.74
N TYR A 41 4.12 5.02 -8.50
CA TYR A 41 5.52 4.92 -8.90
C TYR A 41 6.20 3.74 -8.21
N CYS A 42 6.08 3.63 -6.88
CA CYS A 42 6.68 2.55 -6.11
C CYS A 42 6.20 1.18 -6.60
N ALA A 43 4.90 0.99 -6.76
CA ALA A 43 4.31 -0.26 -7.23
C ALA A 43 4.83 -0.65 -8.62
N THR A 44 5.02 0.34 -9.51
CA THR A 44 5.56 0.11 -10.85
C THR A 44 7.03 -0.31 -10.81
N THR A 45 7.84 0.34 -9.97
CA THR A 45 9.28 0.04 -9.88
C THR A 45 9.60 -1.24 -9.12
N HIS A 46 8.68 -1.75 -8.29
CA HIS A 46 8.79 -3.04 -7.59
C HIS A 46 7.98 -4.15 -8.27
N SER A 47 7.90 -4.12 -9.60
CA SER A 47 7.16 -5.12 -10.40
C SER A 47 7.99 -6.34 -10.77
N VAL A 48 9.33 -6.26 -10.75
CA VAL A 48 10.25 -7.37 -11.07
C VAL A 48 11.56 -7.26 -10.27
N PRO A 49 11.83 -8.17 -9.32
CA PRO A 49 10.86 -9.10 -8.72
C PRO A 49 9.70 -8.35 -8.06
N VAL A 50 8.58 -9.03 -7.85
CA VAL A 50 7.40 -8.41 -7.22
C VAL A 50 7.69 -8.16 -5.74
N GLU A 51 7.73 -6.88 -5.34
CA GLU A 51 7.98 -6.45 -3.97
C GLU A 51 7.03 -5.31 -3.55
N ILE A 52 5.81 -5.29 -4.12
CA ILE A 52 4.85 -4.21 -3.88
C ILE A 52 4.41 -4.14 -2.41
N CYS A 53 4.30 -5.27 -1.72
CA CYS A 53 3.75 -5.29 -0.37
C CYS A 53 4.76 -4.78 0.65
N ASN A 54 5.96 -5.36 0.68
CA ASN A 54 7.01 -4.96 1.61
C ASN A 54 7.71 -3.68 1.16
N GLY A 55 8.01 -3.54 -0.14
CA GLY A 55 8.74 -2.41 -0.71
C GLY A 55 7.95 -1.10 -0.75
N CYS A 56 6.61 -1.17 -0.85
CA CYS A 56 5.76 0.02 -0.98
C CYS A 56 4.79 0.24 0.19
N LYS A 57 4.98 -0.47 1.31
CA LYS A 57 4.09 -0.37 2.47
C LYS A 57 3.93 1.08 2.95
N LYS A 58 5.05 1.79 3.05
CA LYS A 58 5.07 3.16 3.57
C LYS A 58 4.28 4.11 2.68
N GLU A 59 4.47 4.02 1.37
CA GLU A 59 3.80 4.84 0.37
C GLU A 59 2.29 4.55 0.35
N TYR A 60 1.92 3.26 0.45
CA TYR A 60 0.53 2.83 0.57
C TYR A 60 -0.14 3.37 1.85
N ASP A 61 0.48 3.16 3.02
CA ASP A 61 -0.04 3.64 4.31
C ASP A 61 -0.21 5.17 4.26
N SER A 62 0.79 5.90 3.75
CA SER A 62 0.73 7.35 3.58
C SER A 62 -0.43 7.80 2.70
N MET A 63 -0.66 7.14 1.57
CA MET A 63 -1.79 7.40 0.68
C MET A 63 -3.12 7.16 1.41
N LYS A 64 -3.27 6.02 2.09
CA LYS A 64 -4.48 5.66 2.84
C LYS A 64 -4.78 6.64 3.97
N ASP A 65 -3.77 7.03 4.75
CA ASP A 65 -3.94 7.96 5.87
C ASP A 65 -4.38 9.34 5.39
N ILE A 66 -3.78 9.87 4.33
CA ILE A 66 -4.17 11.15 3.75
C ILE A 66 -5.60 11.07 3.20
N PHE A 67 -5.95 10.00 2.49
CA PHE A 67 -7.30 9.81 1.98
C PHE A 67 -8.34 9.75 3.10
N VAL A 68 -8.10 8.97 4.15
CA VAL A 68 -9.03 8.86 5.30
C VAL A 68 -9.21 10.21 5.99
N ASN A 69 -8.12 10.95 6.19
CA ASN A 69 -8.19 12.30 6.75
C ASN A 69 -8.99 13.24 5.83
N PHE A 70 -8.80 13.15 4.51
CA PHE A 70 -9.50 13.96 3.53
C PHE A 70 -11.00 13.64 3.45
N SER A 71 -11.37 12.35 3.47
CA SER A 71 -12.75 11.89 3.37
C SER A 71 -13.57 12.14 4.63
N ASN A 72 -12.92 12.24 5.79
CA ASN A 72 -13.56 12.53 7.08
C ASN A 72 -13.77 14.03 7.33
N ASP A 73 -13.13 14.92 6.57
CA ASP A 73 -13.35 16.35 6.70
C ASP A 73 -14.62 16.78 5.96
N VAL A 74 -15.68 17.08 6.71
CA VAL A 74 -17.00 17.45 6.19
C VAL A 74 -16.94 18.62 5.19
N ASN A 75 -16.06 19.60 5.40
CA ASN A 75 -15.94 20.74 4.49
C ASN A 75 -15.35 20.30 3.15
N CYS A 76 -14.35 19.42 3.17
CA CYS A 76 -13.73 18.88 1.97
C CYS A 76 -14.61 17.85 1.25
N THR A 77 -15.29 16.96 1.98
CA THR A 77 -16.27 16.01 1.44
C THR A 77 -17.39 16.76 0.71
N SER A 78 -17.88 17.84 1.31
CA SER A 78 -18.90 18.70 0.67
C SER A 78 -18.44 19.42 -0.60
N ARG A 79 -17.17 19.32 -1.00
CA ARG A 79 -16.57 20.00 -2.15
C ARG A 79 -16.00 19.07 -3.21
N TYR A 80 -15.41 17.95 -2.84
CA TYR A 80 -14.68 17.07 -3.77
C TYR A 80 -15.27 15.66 -3.89
N PHE A 81 -16.04 15.20 -2.91
CA PHE A 81 -16.61 13.86 -2.92
C PHE A 81 -18.05 13.92 -3.42
N ASP A 82 -18.43 12.95 -4.25
CA ASP A 82 -19.77 12.82 -4.87
C ASP A 82 -20.23 14.10 -5.61
N LYS A 83 -19.28 14.90 -6.12
CA LYS A 83 -19.57 16.15 -6.86
C LYS A 83 -19.62 15.99 -8.35
N ASP A 84 -19.17 14.86 -8.83
CA ASP A 84 -19.25 14.46 -10.21
C ASP A 84 -19.69 12.98 -10.29
N ARG A 85 -20.13 12.55 -11.47
CA ARG A 85 -20.63 11.17 -11.67
C ARG A 85 -19.54 10.12 -11.57
N VAL A 86 -18.28 10.51 -11.67
CA VAL A 86 -17.11 9.63 -11.65
C VAL A 86 -16.57 9.48 -10.22
N ASN A 87 -16.86 10.45 -9.34
CA ASN A 87 -16.29 10.60 -8.01
C ASN A 87 -14.77 10.36 -8.05
N LEU A 88 -14.07 11.21 -8.81
CA LEU A 88 -12.70 10.94 -9.26
C LEU A 88 -11.71 10.71 -8.11
N VAL A 89 -11.88 11.42 -6.99
CA VAL A 89 -11.03 11.26 -5.80
C VAL A 89 -11.15 9.85 -5.24
N THR A 90 -12.38 9.38 -5.01
CA THR A 90 -12.63 8.03 -4.50
C THR A 90 -12.22 6.97 -5.52
N THR A 91 -12.57 7.14 -6.79
CA THR A 91 -12.25 6.16 -7.84
C THR A 91 -10.73 5.99 -8.05
N THR A 92 -9.96 7.07 -7.94
CA THR A 92 -8.49 7.02 -8.05
C THR A 92 -7.88 6.25 -6.89
N GLU A 93 -8.29 6.57 -5.67
CA GLU A 93 -7.84 5.87 -4.47
C GLU A 93 -8.23 4.37 -4.50
N GLU A 94 -9.47 4.03 -4.85
CA GLU A 94 -9.93 2.66 -4.96
C GLU A 94 -9.14 1.87 -6.02
N SER A 95 -8.82 2.51 -7.16
CA SER A 95 -8.04 1.89 -8.23
C SER A 95 -6.64 1.50 -7.75
N LEU A 96 -5.97 2.40 -7.02
CA LEU A 96 -4.65 2.16 -6.44
C LEU A 96 -4.71 1.14 -5.30
N SER A 97 -5.66 1.28 -4.38
CA SER A 97 -5.88 0.32 -3.30
C SER A 97 -6.22 -1.08 -3.82
N SER A 98 -6.82 -1.19 -5.00
CA SER A 98 -7.06 -2.49 -5.64
C SER A 98 -5.75 -3.24 -5.96
N LEU A 99 -4.63 -2.54 -6.20
CA LEU A 99 -3.33 -3.18 -6.42
C LEU A 99 -2.86 -3.88 -5.14
N TRP A 100 -2.96 -3.19 -4.01
CA TRP A 100 -2.62 -3.72 -2.68
C TRP A 100 -3.46 -4.96 -2.33
N THR A 101 -4.78 -4.87 -2.52
CA THR A 101 -5.69 -5.98 -2.21
C THR A 101 -5.50 -7.17 -3.16
N LYS A 102 -5.31 -6.93 -4.46
CA LYS A 102 -5.08 -8.01 -5.45
C LYS A 102 -3.78 -8.77 -5.19
N ALA A 103 -2.76 -8.09 -4.69
CA ALA A 103 -1.48 -8.68 -4.30
C ALA A 103 -1.53 -9.36 -2.91
N TYR A 104 -2.70 -9.39 -2.26
CA TYR A 104 -2.91 -9.92 -0.90
C TYR A 104 -1.92 -9.33 0.14
N CYS A 105 -1.55 -8.05 0.01
CA CYS A 105 -0.48 -7.48 0.83
C CYS A 105 -0.75 -7.46 2.33
N ASP A 106 -2.01 -7.43 2.76
CA ASP A 106 -2.34 -7.57 4.19
C ASP A 106 -1.90 -8.93 4.76
N ASP A 107 -1.88 -9.98 3.91
CA ASP A 107 -1.45 -11.31 4.31
C ASP A 107 0.06 -11.43 4.52
N CYS A 108 0.87 -10.61 3.84
CA CYS A 108 2.30 -10.52 4.10
C CYS A 108 2.57 -10.17 5.58
N PHE A 109 1.81 -9.24 6.14
CA PHE A 109 2.05 -8.74 7.49
C PHE A 109 1.27 -9.49 8.57
N ARG A 110 0.23 -10.24 8.17
CA ARG A 110 -0.53 -11.10 9.08
C ARG A 110 0.39 -12.13 9.72
N ASN A 111 0.31 -12.27 11.05
CA ASN A 111 1.11 -13.23 11.81
C ASN A 111 2.63 -13.18 11.51
N GLU A 112 3.13 -12.03 11.06
CA GLU A 112 4.52 -11.84 10.64
C GLU A 112 4.95 -12.79 9.50
N ASN A 113 4.03 -13.17 8.61
CA ASN A 113 4.27 -14.13 7.52
C ASN A 113 5.50 -13.76 6.68
N ILE A 114 5.62 -12.50 6.24
CA ILE A 114 6.76 -12.02 5.44
C ILE A 114 8.07 -12.09 6.22
N PHE A 115 8.06 -11.82 7.53
CA PHE A 115 9.28 -11.90 8.34
C PHE A 115 9.74 -13.35 8.51
N LYS A 116 8.80 -14.27 8.80
CA LYS A 116 9.07 -15.71 8.91
C LYS A 116 9.52 -16.31 7.57
N PHE A 117 8.93 -15.85 6.47
CA PHE A 117 9.37 -16.20 5.12
C PHE A 117 10.82 -15.73 4.89
N ASN A 118 11.10 -14.47 5.21
CA ASN A 118 12.42 -13.86 5.03
C ASN A 118 13.50 -14.53 5.90
N GLU A 119 13.16 -15.06 7.07
CA GLU A 119 14.10 -15.85 7.87
C GLU A 119 14.47 -17.16 7.16
N LYS A 120 13.47 -17.87 6.61
CA LYS A 120 13.66 -19.15 5.92
C LYS A 120 14.40 -19.00 4.59
N ILE A 121 14.08 -17.97 3.80
CA ILE A 121 14.80 -17.69 2.55
C ILE A 121 16.26 -17.32 2.83
N THR A 122 16.52 -16.51 3.86
CA THR A 122 17.90 -16.15 4.25
C THR A 122 18.70 -17.38 4.66
N ALA A 123 18.09 -18.31 5.42
CA ALA A 123 18.75 -19.56 5.79
C ALA A 123 19.09 -20.40 4.56
N LEU A 124 18.14 -20.53 3.62
CA LEU A 124 18.32 -21.27 2.37
C LEU A 124 19.44 -20.69 1.50
N GLU A 125 19.41 -19.38 1.26
CA GLU A 125 20.42 -18.66 0.49
C GLU A 125 21.80 -18.75 1.14
N GLY A 126 21.86 -18.64 2.48
CA GLY A 126 23.09 -18.83 3.24
C GLY A 126 23.68 -20.23 3.07
N CYS A 127 22.84 -21.27 3.06
CA CYS A 127 23.28 -22.62 2.78
C CYS A 127 23.78 -22.79 1.34
N ILE A 128 23.04 -22.27 0.35
CA ILE A 128 23.41 -22.35 -1.07
C ILE A 128 24.75 -21.65 -1.31
N GLY A 129 24.93 -20.45 -0.76
CA GLY A 129 26.18 -19.69 -0.87
C GLY A 129 27.38 -20.43 -0.27
N SER A 130 27.15 -21.19 0.81
CA SER A 130 28.19 -21.99 1.47
C SER A 130 28.47 -23.33 0.78
N ASN A 131 27.54 -23.85 -0.02
CA ASN A 131 27.59 -25.19 -0.61
C ASN A 131 27.46 -25.19 -2.14
N SER A 132 28.14 -24.26 -2.82
CA SER A 132 27.98 -24.00 -4.26
C SER A 132 28.20 -25.20 -5.20
N LYS A 133 28.94 -26.24 -4.78
CA LYS A 133 29.18 -27.44 -5.60
C LYS A 133 28.02 -28.44 -5.58
N HIS A 134 27.38 -28.61 -4.43
CA HIS A 134 26.30 -29.59 -4.21
C HIS A 134 25.17 -28.98 -3.36
N PRO A 135 24.60 -27.83 -3.76
CA PRO A 135 23.65 -27.10 -2.93
C PRO A 135 22.37 -27.90 -2.69
N CYS A 136 21.92 -28.69 -3.68
CA CYS A 136 20.72 -29.51 -3.55
C CYS A 136 20.86 -30.58 -2.47
N GLU A 137 22.03 -31.21 -2.36
CA GLU A 137 22.28 -32.27 -1.36
C GLU A 137 22.47 -31.67 0.03
N SER A 138 23.23 -30.57 0.12
CA SER A 138 23.54 -29.92 1.40
C SER A 138 22.37 -29.13 1.98
N CYS A 139 21.51 -28.53 1.15
CA CYS A 139 20.50 -27.54 1.58
C CYS A 139 19.06 -28.04 1.45
N ILE A 140 18.84 -29.33 1.17
CA ILE A 140 17.49 -29.90 1.02
C ILE A 140 16.63 -29.74 2.28
N GLY A 141 17.25 -29.66 3.46
CA GLY A 141 16.57 -29.40 4.72
C GLY A 141 15.93 -28.01 4.74
N ASP A 142 16.73 -26.99 4.46
CA ASP A 142 16.29 -25.59 4.43
C ASP A 142 15.23 -25.36 3.34
N TYR A 143 15.40 -25.98 2.17
CA TYR A 143 14.40 -25.93 1.10
C TYR A 143 13.06 -26.54 1.53
N LYS A 144 13.08 -27.71 2.17
CA LYS A 144 11.86 -28.36 2.67
C LYS A 144 11.18 -27.54 3.74
N ASP A 145 11.93 -26.90 4.64
CA ASP A 145 11.37 -26.03 5.66
C ASP A 145 10.68 -24.80 5.05
N LEU A 146 11.33 -24.14 4.09
CA LEU A 146 10.73 -23.04 3.32
C LEU A 146 9.46 -23.48 2.57
N ASN A 147 9.53 -24.59 1.83
CA ASN A 147 8.43 -25.10 1.02
C ASN A 147 7.24 -25.53 1.89
N ASN A 148 7.50 -26.17 3.04
CA ASN A 148 6.44 -26.55 3.98
C ASN A 148 5.76 -25.32 4.58
N PHE A 149 6.53 -24.28 4.91
CA PHE A 149 5.98 -23.01 5.39
C PHE A 149 5.07 -22.36 4.33
N TYR A 150 5.51 -22.31 3.07
CA TYR A 150 4.69 -21.82 1.96
C TYR A 150 3.38 -22.61 1.79
N ILE A 151 3.45 -23.96 1.75
CA ILE A 151 2.26 -24.81 1.62
C ILE A 151 1.27 -24.60 2.76
N GLN A 152 1.74 -24.43 4.00
CA GLN A 152 0.86 -24.17 5.14
C GLN A 152 0.14 -22.83 5.01
N MET A 153 0.83 -21.78 4.53
CA MET A 153 0.20 -20.48 4.27
C MET A 153 -0.83 -20.58 3.14
N ASP A 154 -0.49 -21.24 2.03
CA ASP A 154 -1.38 -21.44 0.89
C ASP A 154 -2.69 -22.14 1.28
N GLN A 155 -2.58 -23.20 2.10
CA GLN A 155 -3.74 -23.93 2.64
C GLN A 155 -4.55 -23.10 3.63
N HIS A 156 -3.90 -22.34 4.52
CA HIS A 156 -4.59 -21.52 5.52
C HIS A 156 -5.32 -20.33 4.90
N ASN A 157 -4.77 -19.77 3.82
CA ASN A 157 -5.26 -18.55 3.18
C ASN A 157 -6.11 -18.81 1.94
N ASN A 158 -6.52 -20.06 1.68
CA ASN A 158 -7.29 -20.45 0.49
C ASN A 158 -6.64 -19.96 -0.82
N GLY A 159 -5.31 -20.04 -0.93
CA GLY A 159 -4.55 -19.56 -2.09
C GLY A 159 -4.25 -18.05 -2.12
N GLY A 160 -4.73 -17.28 -1.13
CA GLY A 160 -4.48 -15.85 -0.99
C GLY A 160 -3.15 -15.53 -0.28
N VAL A 161 -2.04 -16.12 -0.75
CA VAL A 161 -0.70 -15.78 -0.26
C VAL A 161 -0.24 -14.49 -0.93
N CYS A 162 0.42 -13.60 -0.20
CA CYS A 162 0.86 -12.34 -0.76
C CYS A 162 1.89 -12.51 -1.89
N PHE A 163 1.83 -11.62 -2.88
CA PHE A 163 2.56 -11.79 -4.13
C PHE A 163 4.07 -11.70 -3.95
N ASP A 164 4.58 -10.90 -3.02
CA ASP A 164 6.01 -10.84 -2.69
C ASP A 164 6.56 -12.24 -2.33
N ILE A 165 5.80 -13.02 -1.54
CA ILE A 165 6.15 -14.39 -1.15
C ILE A 165 6.00 -15.34 -2.35
N GLN A 166 4.90 -15.24 -3.10
CA GLN A 166 4.65 -16.13 -4.24
C GLN A 166 5.71 -15.98 -5.34
N ASP A 167 6.09 -14.74 -5.65
CA ASP A 167 7.13 -14.44 -6.65
C ASP A 167 8.50 -14.94 -6.16
N SER A 168 8.83 -14.71 -4.90
CA SER A 168 10.06 -15.25 -4.29
C SER A 168 10.13 -16.78 -4.36
N VAL A 169 9.05 -17.49 -4.03
CA VAL A 169 9.00 -18.96 -4.14
C VAL A 169 9.10 -19.42 -5.59
N CYS A 170 8.48 -18.70 -6.52
CA CYS A 170 8.58 -18.99 -7.96
C CYS A 170 10.04 -18.89 -8.43
N ILE A 171 10.74 -17.82 -8.07
CA ILE A 171 12.16 -17.60 -8.40
C ILE A 171 13.03 -18.72 -7.81
N ILE A 172 12.85 -19.05 -6.53
CA ILE A 172 13.57 -20.14 -5.87
C ILE A 172 13.31 -21.47 -6.58
N PHE A 173 12.06 -21.77 -6.93
CA PHE A 173 11.72 -23.03 -7.61
C PHE A 173 12.47 -23.18 -8.94
N TYR A 174 12.59 -22.10 -9.73
CA TYR A 174 13.41 -22.12 -10.95
C TYR A 174 14.91 -22.30 -10.69
N GLN A 175 15.41 -21.84 -9.54
CA GLN A 175 16.81 -22.00 -9.15
C GLN A 175 17.14 -23.38 -8.57
N TRP A 176 16.13 -24.11 -8.08
CA TRP A 176 16.24 -25.47 -7.52
C TRP A 176 16.06 -26.59 -8.57
N LEU A 177 15.70 -26.25 -9.81
CA LEU A 177 15.68 -27.15 -10.99
C LEU A 177 17.06 -27.24 -11.66
#